data_AF-A0A7C2S542-F1
#
_entry.id   AF-A0A7C2S542-F1
#
_cell.length_a   1.000
_cell.length_b   1.000
_cell.length_c   1.000
_cell.angle_alpha   90.00
_cell.angle_beta   90.00
_cell.angle_gamma   90.00
#
_symmetry.space_group_name_H-M   'P 1'
#
loop_
_entity.id
_entity.type
_entity.pdbx_description
1 polymer ?
#
loop_
_entity_poly.entity_id
_entity_poly.type
_entity_poly.pdbx_seq_one_letter_code
_entity_poly.pdbx_strand_id
1 'polypeptide(L)'
;MQAGWLASARRLASPHCDDRPSGMLPELVVVHGITLPPGEFGGSWIDDLFLGRLDPGGHPYFATIAHLRVSAHLLIRRDGSVTQYVPFDRRAWHAGASMFGGRERCNDFSIGIDQHRCPVEDQLVVPADLVDENDGQLVPAGLIAEETLPERMF
;
A
#
# COMPACT_ATOMS: atom_id res chain seq x y z
N MET A 1 7.51 -16.35 -7.97
CA MET A 1 6.44 -16.19 -6.95
C MET A 1 5.65 -17.49 -6.84
N GLN A 2 5.04 -17.78 -5.69
CA GLN A 2 4.12 -18.93 -5.54
C GLN A 2 2.80 -18.44 -4.94
N ALA A 3 1.69 -18.65 -5.66
CA ALA A 3 0.34 -18.20 -5.27
C ALA A 3 0.28 -16.70 -4.88
N GLY A 4 0.87 -15.83 -5.70
CA GLY A 4 0.85 -14.37 -5.45
C GLY A 4 1.79 -13.87 -4.35
N TRP A 5 2.58 -14.75 -3.72
CA TRP A 5 3.56 -14.37 -2.70
C TRP A 5 5.00 -14.31 -3.24
N LEU A 6 5.72 -13.28 -2.84
CA LEU A 6 7.17 -13.16 -2.98
C LEU A 6 7.86 -14.19 -2.09
N ALA A 7 8.94 -14.79 -2.61
CA ALA A 7 9.72 -15.79 -1.87
C ALA A 7 10.63 -15.14 -0.82
N SER A 8 11.17 -13.96 -1.12
CA SER A 8 12.10 -13.22 -0.28
C SER A 8 11.45 -12.32 0.78
N ALA A 9 10.14 -12.08 0.68
CA ALA A 9 9.43 -11.22 1.63
C ALA A 9 9.02 -11.97 2.90
N ARG A 10 9.11 -11.30 4.05
CA ARG A 10 8.44 -11.74 5.28
C ARG A 10 6.93 -11.73 5.04
N ARG A 11 6.23 -12.82 5.34
CA ARG A 11 4.79 -12.94 5.10
C ARG A 11 4.01 -12.71 6.38
N LEU A 12 3.07 -11.77 6.36
CA LEU A 12 2.11 -11.51 7.44
C LEU A 12 0.70 -11.40 6.84
N ALA A 13 0.02 -12.54 6.68
CA ALA A 13 -1.28 -12.58 6.01
C ALA A 13 -2.33 -11.68 6.68
N SER A 14 -2.66 -10.57 6.03
CA SER A 14 -3.66 -9.62 6.52
C SER A 14 -5.08 -10.12 6.24
N PRO A 15 -6.00 -10.00 7.22
CA PRO A 15 -7.42 -10.24 6.99
C PRO A 15 -8.10 -9.10 6.22
N HIS A 16 -7.46 -7.94 6.07
CA HIS A 16 -7.99 -6.77 5.39
C HIS A 16 -7.77 -6.88 3.88
N CYS A 17 -8.35 -7.90 3.26
CA CYS A 17 -8.32 -8.09 1.82
C CYS A 17 -9.52 -8.93 1.38
N ASP A 18 -9.84 -8.83 0.10
CA ASP A 18 -10.87 -9.61 -0.54
C ASP A 18 -10.52 -9.90 -2.00
N ASP A 19 -11.44 -10.49 -2.73
CA ASP A 19 -11.20 -10.89 -4.10
C ASP A 19 -11.36 -9.68 -5.03
N ARG A 20 -10.52 -9.62 -6.07
CA ARG A 20 -10.67 -8.64 -7.13
C ARG A 20 -11.98 -8.91 -7.89
N PRO A 21 -12.58 -7.88 -8.52
CA PRO A 21 -13.66 -8.12 -9.47
C PRO A 21 -13.26 -9.16 -10.53
N SER A 22 -14.23 -9.97 -10.96
CA SER A 22 -13.97 -11.08 -11.88
C SER A 22 -13.25 -10.62 -13.15
N GLY A 23 -12.13 -11.28 -13.46
CA GLY A 23 -11.31 -10.99 -14.64
C GLY A 23 -10.42 -9.75 -14.51
N MET A 24 -10.42 -9.07 -13.36
CA MET A 24 -9.59 -7.89 -13.15
C MET A 24 -8.21 -8.29 -12.62
N LEU A 25 -7.20 -8.01 -13.42
CA LEU A 25 -5.80 -8.15 -13.04
C LEU A 25 -5.25 -6.79 -12.58
N PRO A 26 -4.24 -6.79 -11.69
CA PRO A 26 -3.50 -5.56 -11.40
C PRO A 26 -2.77 -5.07 -12.65
N GLU A 27 -2.94 -3.79 -12.97
CA GLU A 27 -2.29 -3.07 -14.08
C GLU A 27 -1.64 -1.75 -13.61
N LEU A 28 -1.86 -1.39 -12.35
CA LEU A 28 -1.37 -0.18 -11.71
C LEU A 28 -0.59 -0.52 -10.44
N VAL A 29 0.48 0.23 -10.16
CA VAL A 29 1.17 0.22 -8.88
C VAL A 29 0.98 1.57 -8.21
N VAL A 30 0.56 1.55 -6.96
CA VAL A 30 0.38 2.75 -6.13
C VAL A 30 1.40 2.71 -5.02
N VAL A 31 2.27 3.70 -4.96
CA VAL A 31 3.35 3.81 -3.99
C VAL A 31 3.04 4.90 -2.98
N HIS A 32 2.88 4.52 -1.71
CA HIS A 32 2.66 5.47 -0.61
C HIS A 32 3.92 5.65 0.23
N GLY A 33 3.94 6.75 0.99
CA GLY A 33 4.83 6.92 2.14
C GLY A 33 4.02 6.77 3.42
N ILE A 34 4.53 6.01 4.39
CA ILE A 34 3.91 5.87 5.70
C ILE A 34 4.96 5.96 6.82
N THR A 35 4.59 6.66 7.88
CA THR A 35 5.25 6.65 9.19
C THR A 35 4.17 6.50 10.23
N LEU A 36 4.44 5.72 11.28
CA LEU A 36 3.48 5.52 12.35
C LEU A 36 4.23 5.30 13.67
N PRO A 37 4.05 6.13 14.72
CA PRO A 37 3.35 7.42 14.71
C PRO A 37 3.84 8.39 13.62
N PRO A 38 3.07 9.44 13.25
CA PRO A 38 3.49 10.38 12.22
C PRO A 38 4.86 11.00 12.51
N GLY A 39 5.77 10.94 11.54
CA GLY A 39 7.14 11.45 11.66
C GLY A 39 8.11 10.53 12.42
N GLU A 40 7.62 9.44 12.99
CA GLU A 40 8.45 8.46 13.69
C GLU A 40 8.72 7.23 12.84
N PHE A 41 9.94 6.71 13.00
CA PHE A 41 10.39 5.50 12.35
C PHE A 41 10.61 4.41 13.38
N GLY A 42 10.10 3.22 13.10
CA GLY A 42 10.37 2.03 13.90
C GLY A 42 9.10 1.26 14.25
N GLY A 43 9.24 0.33 15.19
CA GLY A 43 8.14 -0.46 15.75
C GLY A 43 7.45 -1.43 14.79
N SER A 44 6.47 -2.15 15.34
CA SER A 44 5.59 -3.05 14.60
C SER A 44 4.29 -2.37 14.16
N TRP A 45 4.10 -1.08 14.47
CA TRP A 45 2.79 -0.43 14.39
C TRP A 45 2.18 -0.44 12.99
N ILE A 46 2.99 -0.35 11.93
CA ILE A 46 2.51 -0.48 10.55
C ILE A 46 2.02 -1.93 10.28
N ASP A 47 2.76 -2.94 10.76
CA ASP A 47 2.30 -4.33 10.68
C ASP A 47 0.97 -4.48 11.44
N ASP A 48 0.88 -3.92 12.65
CA ASP A 48 -0.29 -4.02 13.50
C ASP A 48 -1.51 -3.31 12.88
N LEU A 49 -1.32 -2.15 12.26
CA LEU A 49 -2.37 -1.47 11.49
C LEU A 49 -2.88 -2.35 10.35
N PHE A 50 -2.00 -2.87 9.51
CA PHE A 50 -2.40 -3.70 8.36
C PHE A 50 -2.98 -5.06 8.77
N LEU A 51 -2.66 -5.54 9.96
CA LEU A 51 -3.23 -6.77 10.51
C LEU A 51 -4.53 -6.54 11.30
N GLY A 52 -4.96 -5.29 11.50
CA GLY A 52 -6.13 -4.94 12.32
C GLY A 52 -5.93 -5.20 13.81
N ARG A 53 -4.70 -5.01 14.31
CA ARG A 53 -4.25 -5.29 15.69
C ARG A 53 -3.66 -4.08 16.38
N LEU A 54 -3.70 -2.90 15.75
CA LEU A 54 -3.13 -1.68 16.31
C LEU A 54 -3.80 -1.35 17.65
N ASP A 55 -3.00 -1.24 18.71
CA ASP A 55 -3.50 -0.86 20.03
C ASP A 55 -3.85 0.64 20.07
N PRO A 56 -5.12 1.02 20.24
CA PRO A 56 -5.51 2.43 20.32
C PRO A 56 -4.95 3.14 21.56
N GLY A 57 -4.54 2.41 22.61
CA GLY A 57 -3.94 2.95 23.83
C GLY A 57 -2.44 3.23 23.72
N GLY A 58 -1.77 2.72 22.68
CA GLY A 58 -0.31 2.81 22.55
C GLY A 58 0.23 4.19 22.18
N HIS A 59 -0.59 5.04 21.55
CA HIS A 59 -0.24 6.41 21.19
C HIS A 59 -1.53 7.21 20.89
N PRO A 60 -1.62 8.53 21.20
CA PRO A 60 -2.84 9.32 20.93
C PRO A 60 -3.32 9.28 19.47
N TYR A 61 -2.39 9.22 18.51
CA TYR A 61 -2.72 9.07 17.10
C TYR A 61 -3.32 7.70 16.76
N PHE A 62 -2.97 6.63 17.47
CA PHE A 62 -3.48 5.29 17.14
C PHE A 62 -4.98 5.18 17.41
N ALA A 63 -5.48 5.87 18.44
CA ALA A 63 -6.92 5.95 18.71
C ALA A 63 -7.72 6.49 17.49
N THR A 64 -7.12 7.33 16.65
CA THR A 64 -7.80 7.90 15.48
C THR A 64 -7.83 6.98 14.27
N ILE A 65 -6.99 5.94 14.23
CA ILE A 65 -6.86 5.06 13.05
C ILE A 65 -7.02 3.56 13.34
N ALA A 66 -7.03 3.12 14.60
CA ALA A 66 -7.10 1.69 14.97
C ALA A 66 -8.39 0.99 14.50
N HIS A 67 -9.45 1.76 14.24
CA HIS A 67 -10.72 1.25 13.72
C HIS A 67 -10.71 1.09 12.19
N LEU A 68 -9.71 1.65 11.49
CA LEU A 68 -9.61 1.56 10.04
C LEU A 68 -9.28 0.13 9.61
N ARG A 69 -9.88 -0.26 8.49
CA ARG A 69 -9.58 -1.52 7.82
C ARG A 69 -8.82 -1.23 6.55
N VAL A 70 -7.50 -1.20 6.68
CA VAL A 70 -6.57 -0.89 5.60
C VAL A 70 -5.47 -1.92 5.54
N SER A 71 -4.88 -2.09 4.36
CA SER A 71 -3.73 -2.94 4.10
C SER A 71 -3.06 -2.53 2.80
N ALA A 72 -1.78 -2.86 2.65
CA ALA A 72 -1.07 -2.84 1.37
C ALA A 72 -0.65 -4.25 0.97
N HIS A 73 -0.18 -4.42 -0.27
CA HIS A 73 0.44 -5.68 -0.66
C HIS A 73 1.81 -5.78 -0.03
N LEU A 74 2.61 -4.72 -0.11
CA LEU A 74 3.99 -4.68 0.40
C LEU A 74 4.23 -3.50 1.33
N LEU A 75 5.06 -3.72 2.35
CA LEU A 75 5.79 -2.68 3.08
C LEU A 75 7.28 -2.87 2.85
N ILE A 76 7.94 -1.82 2.36
CA ILE A 76 9.40 -1.74 2.26
C ILE A 76 9.90 -0.85 3.40
N ARG A 77 10.67 -1.43 4.33
CA ARG A 77 11.28 -0.70 5.44
C ARG A 77 12.55 0.03 4.99
N ARG A 78 13.03 0.95 5.84
CA ARG A 78 14.24 1.74 5.60
C ARG A 78 15.51 0.91 5.41
N ASP A 79 15.57 -0.27 6.01
CA ASP A 79 16.68 -1.23 5.89
C ASP A 79 16.58 -2.09 4.61
N GLY A 80 15.57 -1.85 3.77
CA GLY A 80 15.31 -2.63 2.56
C GLY A 80 14.54 -3.93 2.83
N SER A 81 14.21 -4.25 4.09
CA SER A 81 13.41 -5.43 4.39
C SER A 81 11.99 -5.27 3.83
N VAL A 82 11.49 -6.35 3.20
CA VAL A 82 10.17 -6.38 2.58
C VAL A 82 9.25 -7.28 3.40
N THR A 83 8.10 -6.75 3.77
CA THR A 83 6.98 -7.52 4.33
C THR A 83 5.83 -7.51 3.32
N GLN A 84 5.27 -8.68 3.05
CA GLN A 84 4.07 -8.83 2.23
C GLN A 84 2.89 -9.19 3.12
N TYR A 85 1.75 -8.53 2.92
CA TYR A 85 0.53 -8.77 3.71
C TYR A 85 -0.61 -9.40 2.92
N VAL A 86 -0.69 -9.07 1.63
CA VAL A 86 -1.75 -9.55 0.72
C VAL A 86 -1.07 -10.11 -0.53
N PRO A 87 -1.47 -11.30 -1.00
CA PRO A 87 -0.95 -11.85 -2.25
C PRO A 87 -1.45 -11.01 -3.43
N PHE A 88 -0.65 -10.88 -4.50
CA PHE A 88 -0.91 -9.92 -5.59
C PHE A 88 -2.19 -10.20 -6.40
N ASP A 89 -2.67 -11.44 -6.39
CA ASP A 89 -3.92 -11.86 -7.02
C ASP A 89 -5.17 -11.43 -6.24
N ARG A 90 -5.01 -11.04 -4.97
CA ARG A 90 -6.10 -10.50 -4.14
C ARG A 90 -6.05 -8.98 -4.08
N ARG A 91 -7.16 -8.39 -3.64
CA ARG A 91 -7.32 -6.95 -3.49
C ARG A 91 -6.95 -6.53 -2.07
N ALA A 92 -5.87 -5.77 -1.92
CA ALA A 92 -5.58 -5.02 -0.70
C ALA A 92 -6.40 -3.72 -0.63
N TRP A 93 -6.53 -3.14 0.56
CA TRP A 93 -7.33 -1.94 0.81
C TRP A 93 -6.43 -0.74 1.13
N HIS A 94 -5.77 -0.17 0.11
CA HIS A 94 -4.74 0.87 0.27
C HIS A 94 -5.09 2.23 -0.36
N ALA A 95 -5.91 2.26 -1.42
CA ALA A 95 -6.12 3.47 -2.21
C ALA A 95 -7.36 4.29 -1.79
N GLY A 96 -8.20 3.77 -0.89
CA GLY A 96 -9.46 4.43 -0.51
C GLY A 96 -10.34 4.79 -1.72
N ALA A 97 -11.08 5.90 -1.62
CA ALA A 97 -11.75 6.51 -2.76
C ALA A 97 -10.71 7.15 -3.69
N SER A 98 -10.62 6.67 -4.93
CA SER A 98 -9.53 6.98 -5.86
C SER A 98 -10.00 6.85 -7.31
N MET A 99 -9.32 7.55 -8.22
CA MET A 99 -9.54 7.49 -9.67
C MET A 99 -8.20 7.59 -10.42
N PHE A 100 -8.02 6.80 -11.48
CA PHE A 100 -6.85 6.86 -12.36
C PHE A 100 -7.27 6.63 -13.81
N GLY A 101 -6.88 7.53 -14.71
CA GLY A 101 -7.23 7.43 -16.14
C GLY A 101 -8.75 7.34 -16.37
N GLY A 102 -9.55 8.05 -15.56
CA GLY A 102 -11.01 8.00 -15.61
C GLY A 102 -11.66 6.73 -15.03
N ARG A 103 -10.88 5.83 -14.41
CA ARG A 103 -11.38 4.62 -13.73
C ARG A 103 -11.34 4.80 -12.23
N GLU A 104 -12.49 4.71 -11.59
CA GLU A 104 -12.61 4.75 -10.13
C GLU A 104 -12.15 3.43 -9.47
N ARG A 105 -11.99 3.47 -8.15
CA ARG A 105 -11.72 2.31 -7.28
C ARG A 105 -10.40 1.62 -7.62
N CYS A 106 -9.30 2.38 -7.53
CA CYS A 106 -7.97 1.90 -7.92
C CYS A 106 -7.56 0.59 -7.24
N ASN A 107 -8.02 0.27 -6.02
CA ASN A 107 -7.76 -1.03 -5.37
C ASN A 107 -8.09 -2.22 -6.28
N ASP A 108 -9.15 -2.12 -7.10
CA ASP A 108 -9.64 -3.22 -7.92
C ASP A 108 -8.58 -3.70 -8.95
N PHE A 109 -7.78 -2.77 -9.46
CA PHE A 109 -6.80 -3.00 -10.53
C PHE A 109 -5.38 -2.56 -10.17
N SER A 110 -5.07 -2.37 -8.88
CA SER A 110 -3.73 -1.95 -8.46
C SER A 110 -3.07 -2.80 -7.38
N ILE A 111 -1.74 -2.67 -7.31
CA ILE A 111 -0.86 -3.14 -6.24
C ILE A 111 -0.40 -1.95 -5.41
N GLY A 112 -0.85 -1.87 -4.16
CA GLY A 112 -0.30 -0.95 -3.16
C GLY A 112 1.05 -1.39 -2.58
N ILE A 113 2.04 -0.50 -2.64
CA ILE A 113 3.35 -0.62 -2.01
C ILE A 113 3.55 0.56 -1.06
N ASP A 114 3.70 0.27 0.22
CA ASP A 114 4.05 1.27 1.21
C ASP A 114 5.54 1.29 1.44
N GLN A 115 6.11 2.48 1.49
CA GLN A 115 7.48 2.67 1.93
C GLN A 115 7.48 3.34 3.30
N HIS A 116 8.29 2.81 4.20
CA HIS A 116 8.50 3.40 5.52
C HIS A 116 9.33 4.69 5.38
N ARG A 117 8.70 5.78 4.93
CA ARG A 117 9.30 7.09 4.66
C ARG A 117 8.29 8.16 5.06
N CYS A 118 8.79 9.36 5.39
CA CYS A 118 7.88 10.49 5.59
C CYS A 118 7.04 10.68 4.31
N PRO A 119 5.70 10.76 4.40
CA PRO A 119 4.88 11.03 3.23
C PRO A 119 5.37 12.30 2.56
N VAL A 120 5.66 12.23 1.26
CA VAL A 120 5.68 13.43 0.42
C VAL A 120 4.23 13.75 0.10
N GLU A 121 3.91 15.01 -0.17
CA GLU A 121 2.51 15.46 -0.36
C GLU A 121 1.78 14.68 -1.48
N ASP A 122 2.53 14.07 -2.41
CA ASP A 122 1.99 13.28 -3.52
C ASP A 122 2.21 11.76 -3.38
N GLN A 123 1.14 10.98 -3.54
CA GLN A 123 1.25 9.53 -3.78
C GLN A 123 1.89 9.30 -5.15
N LEU A 124 2.89 8.42 -5.22
CA LEU A 124 3.54 8.10 -6.50
C LEU A 124 2.77 6.95 -7.17
N VAL A 125 2.25 7.18 -8.36
CA VAL A 125 1.56 6.17 -9.16
C VAL A 125 2.47 5.70 -10.29
N VAL A 126 2.64 4.39 -10.44
CA VAL A 126 3.53 3.78 -11.43
C VAL A 126 2.74 2.74 -12.23
N PRO A 127 2.79 2.75 -13.57
CA PRO A 127 2.26 1.65 -14.38
C PRO A 127 2.87 0.29 -13.97
N ALA A 128 2.06 -0.77 -13.85
CA ALA A 128 2.56 -2.06 -13.34
C ALA A 128 3.56 -2.74 -14.28
N ASP A 129 3.50 -2.45 -15.58
CA ASP A 129 4.41 -2.92 -16.62
C ASP A 129 5.83 -2.31 -16.52
N LEU A 130 6.01 -1.26 -15.71
CA LEU A 130 7.31 -0.64 -15.44
C LEU A 130 8.01 -1.21 -14.20
N VAL A 131 7.39 -2.16 -13.50
CA VAL A 131 8.03 -2.90 -12.40
C VAL A 131 8.69 -4.16 -12.99
N ASP A 132 9.97 -4.06 -13.35
CA ASP A 132 10.75 -5.20 -13.86
C ASP A 132 10.92 -6.28 -12.78
N GLU A 133 10.77 -7.55 -13.18
CA GLU A 133 10.96 -8.73 -12.32
C GLU A 133 12.45 -9.04 -12.07
N ASN A 134 13.38 -8.32 -12.70
CA ASN A 134 14.82 -8.56 -12.55
C ASN A 134 15.53 -7.48 -11.72
N ASP A 135 16.19 -7.95 -10.65
CA ASP A 135 17.16 -7.24 -9.81
C ASP A 135 16.68 -6.00 -9.07
N GLY A 136 15.71 -6.15 -8.16
CA GLY A 136 15.68 -5.49 -6.83
C GLY A 136 15.94 -3.97 -6.73
N GLN A 137 15.93 -3.24 -7.84
CA GLN A 137 16.42 -1.89 -7.97
C GLN A 137 15.32 -1.11 -8.70
N LEU A 138 14.62 -0.28 -7.93
CA LEU A 138 13.63 0.64 -8.44
C LEU A 138 14.31 1.52 -9.51
N VAL A 139 13.88 1.39 -10.76
CA VAL A 139 14.23 2.34 -11.82
C VAL A 139 13.66 3.70 -11.38
N PRO A 140 14.43 4.80 -11.36
CA PRO A 140 13.92 6.09 -10.95
C PRO A 140 12.87 6.55 -11.97
N ALA A 141 11.60 6.35 -11.65
CA ALA A 141 10.49 6.83 -12.46
C ALA A 141 10.45 8.36 -12.37
N GLY A 142 10.84 9.01 -13.47
CA GLY A 142 10.48 10.40 -13.71
C GLY A 142 8.96 10.51 -13.84
N LEU A 143 8.39 11.40 -13.02
CA LEU A 143 7.19 12.23 -13.21
C LEU A 143 5.91 11.64 -13.84
N ILE A 144 4.77 12.08 -13.29
CA ILE A 144 3.36 12.05 -13.79
C ILE A 144 2.53 10.88 -13.17
N ALA A 145 1.40 11.07 -12.48
CA ALA A 145 0.37 12.12 -12.59
C ALA A 145 -0.15 12.61 -11.21
N GLU A 146 -0.23 13.94 -11.07
CA GLU A 146 -1.27 14.61 -10.27
C GLU A 146 -2.62 14.37 -10.96
N GLU A 147 -3.61 13.81 -10.29
CA GLU A 147 -5.02 14.21 -10.46
C GLU A 147 -5.75 13.97 -9.13
N THR A 148 -5.53 14.91 -8.22
CA THR A 148 -6.36 15.13 -7.03
C THR A 148 -7.79 15.41 -7.50
N LEU A 149 -8.77 14.60 -7.08
CA LEU A 149 -10.18 15.03 -7.16
C LEU A 149 -10.31 16.34 -6.35
N PRO A 150 -11.06 17.35 -6.86
CA PRO A 150 -11.16 18.63 -6.21
C PRO A 150 -11.84 18.50 -4.84
N GLU A 151 -11.41 19.33 -3.90
CA GLU A 151 -12.02 19.44 -2.58
C GLU A 151 -13.56 19.61 -2.65
N ARG A 152 -14.22 19.04 -1.63
CA ARG A 152 -15.62 19.24 -1.15
C ARG A 152 -16.69 18.37 -1.79
N MET A 153 -17.37 17.55 -0.97
CA MET A 153 -18.62 17.94 -0.30
C MET A 153 -19.17 16.79 0.58
N PHE A 154 -19.40 17.12 1.86
CA PHE A 154 -20.13 16.42 2.94
C PHE A 154 -19.39 15.33 3.74
#